data_AF-V4K8E1-F1
#
_entry.id   AF-V4K8E1-F1
#
_cell.length_a   1.000
_cell.length_b   1.000
_cell.length_c   1.000
_cell.angle_alpha   90.00
_cell.angle_beta   90.00
_cell.angle_gamma   90.00
#
_symmetry.space_group_name_H-M   'P 1'
#
loop_
_entity.id
_entity.type
_entity.pdbx_description
1 polymer ?
#
loop_
_entity_poly.entity_id
_entity_poly.type
_entity_poly.pdbx_seq_one_letter_code
_entity_poly.pdbx_strand_id
1 'polypeptide(L)'
;MSVTVREIMSAIKNLSLEPEAKRLQKIEQEIKDSCSSFVTEVEAKRALKNSPSNQKPKKGTGSNPRSCGHWYVRSRVCIVCKTKVEKREGRAFDYLVQGLQLSHEAVALTKRFTTKSYCVKERKLHLVLDLDHTLLHATNVSRLSKAEKYLIREAREVLRKIVVGEDSTEFLTKLRPFVHDFLKEANEMFTMYVYTMGTRDYAKALLELIDPEGDYFEGRVIKGDDSPYVKTLDLVWAEERGVLIVDDTASVWTHHKSNLVEISKYNYFRDDGQKDSKPYSEEKGDESESNGALANVLKLLREVHCEFFRVKKDQLESQDVRLLLKINRT
;
A
#
# COMPACT_ATOMS: atom_id res chain seq x y z
N MET A 1 -3.52 20.86 27.32
CA MET A 1 -2.06 20.99 27.12
C MET A 1 -1.66 20.13 25.95
N SER A 2 -1.34 20.83 24.86
CA SER A 2 -0.89 20.31 23.58
C SER A 2 0.36 19.46 23.77
N VAL A 3 0.24 18.14 23.63
CA VAL A 3 1.40 17.34 23.24
C VAL A 3 1.68 17.76 21.81
N THR A 4 2.71 18.58 21.65
CA THR A 4 3.01 19.16 20.34
C THR A 4 3.51 18.06 19.42
N VAL A 5 3.16 18.13 18.13
CA VAL A 5 3.73 17.28 17.07
C VAL A 5 5.27 17.21 17.19
N ARG A 6 5.89 18.29 17.68
CA ARG A 6 7.30 18.40 18.05
C ARG A 6 7.79 17.30 19.02
N GLU A 7 7.01 16.89 20.01
CA GLU A 7 7.36 15.87 21.01
C GLU A 7 7.17 14.43 20.49
N ILE A 8 6.20 14.22 19.61
CA ILE A 8 6.00 12.96 18.87
C ILE A 8 7.18 12.73 17.91
N MET A 9 7.61 13.81 17.22
CA MET A 9 8.75 13.77 16.31
C MET A 9 10.10 13.67 17.01
N SER A 10 10.27 14.32 18.16
CA SER A 10 11.49 14.20 18.99
C SER A 10 11.70 12.77 19.48
N ALA A 11 10.61 12.03 19.78
CA ALA A 11 10.67 10.63 20.17
C ALA A 11 10.98 9.66 18.99
N ILE A 12 10.67 10.04 17.75
CA ILE A 12 11.00 9.28 16.53
C ILE A 12 12.46 9.53 16.12
N LYS A 13 12.95 10.75 16.30
CA LYS A 13 14.33 11.18 15.99
C LYS A 13 15.41 10.46 16.82
N ASN A 14 15.09 10.06 18.05
CA ASN A 14 16.04 9.42 18.98
C ASN A 14 16.22 7.90 18.78
N LEU A 15 15.72 7.32 17.68
CA LEU A 15 15.64 5.86 17.49
C LEU A 15 16.25 5.33 16.17
N SER A 16 17.12 6.06 15.46
CA SER A 16 17.54 5.64 14.11
C SER A 16 19.05 5.45 13.91
N LEU A 17 19.40 4.36 13.22
CA LEU A 17 20.64 4.15 12.48
C LEU A 17 20.44 4.70 11.03
N GLU A 18 21.50 5.32 10.51
CA GLU A 18 21.53 6.43 9.54
C GLU A 18 20.74 6.34 8.20
N PRO A 19 20.48 5.19 7.53
CA PRO A 19 19.74 5.20 6.25
C PRO A 19 18.20 5.37 6.40
N GLU A 20 17.62 4.83 7.48
CA GLU A 20 16.18 4.94 7.76
C GLU A 20 15.76 6.36 8.18
N ALA A 21 16.73 7.19 8.61
CA ALA A 21 16.48 8.53 9.13
C ALA A 21 15.90 9.49 8.07
N LYS A 22 16.39 9.46 6.82
CA LYS A 22 15.88 10.33 5.75
C LYS A 22 14.45 9.96 5.33
N ARG A 23 14.15 8.67 5.32
CA ARG A 23 12.83 8.11 5.00
C ARG A 23 11.80 8.36 6.10
N LEU A 24 12.23 8.20 7.36
CA LEU A 24 11.45 8.63 8.52
C LEU A 24 11.24 10.13 8.52
N GLN A 25 12.21 10.97 8.12
CA GLN A 25 12.06 12.43 8.03
C GLN A 25 11.05 12.88 6.96
N LYS A 26 10.94 12.16 5.84
CA LYS A 26 9.93 12.44 4.78
C LYS A 26 8.52 12.09 5.27
N ILE A 27 8.33 10.90 5.82
CA ILE A 27 7.08 10.46 6.47
C ILE A 27 6.75 11.37 7.67
N GLU A 28 7.77 11.83 8.41
CA GLU A 28 7.67 12.78 9.51
C GLU A 28 7.15 14.14 9.02
N GLN A 29 7.63 14.65 7.90
CA GLN A 29 7.16 15.91 7.33
C GLN A 29 5.72 15.81 6.82
N GLU A 30 5.35 14.70 6.19
CA GLU A 30 3.98 14.41 5.74
C GLU A 30 3.00 14.30 6.92
N ILE A 31 3.40 13.64 8.01
CA ILE A 31 2.63 13.54 9.25
C ILE A 31 2.55 14.90 9.97
N LYS A 32 3.62 15.71 9.97
CA LYS A 32 3.65 17.07 10.53
C LYS A 32 2.64 18.00 9.83
N ASP A 33 2.63 17.95 8.50
CA ASP A 33 1.73 18.73 7.66
C ASP A 33 0.26 18.29 7.84
N SER A 34 0.04 16.97 7.99
CA SER A 34 -1.26 16.38 8.31
C SER A 34 -1.74 16.76 9.72
N CYS A 35 -0.88 16.73 10.72
CA CYS A 35 -1.24 17.02 12.12
C CYS A 35 -1.40 18.53 12.42
N SER A 36 -0.63 19.41 11.78
CA SER A 36 -0.71 20.88 11.92
C SER A 36 -2.06 21.44 11.46
N SER A 37 -2.56 20.93 10.32
CA SER A 37 -3.89 21.27 9.81
C SER A 37 -5.03 20.60 10.61
N PHE A 38 -4.75 19.46 11.25
CA PHE A 38 -5.72 18.73 12.05
C PHE A 38 -6.06 19.38 13.41
N VAL A 39 -5.05 19.91 14.12
CA VAL A 39 -5.28 20.60 15.41
C VAL A 39 -6.16 21.84 15.20
N THR A 40 -5.89 22.62 14.15
CA THR A 40 -6.66 23.82 13.82
C THR A 40 -8.10 23.51 13.40
N GLU A 41 -8.35 22.44 12.64
CA GLU A 41 -9.69 22.06 12.20
C GLU A 41 -10.54 21.41 13.32
N VAL A 42 -9.93 20.64 14.23
CA VAL A 42 -10.63 20.03 15.38
C VAL A 42 -10.92 21.04 16.48
N GLU A 43 -10.02 22.00 16.73
CA GLU A 43 -10.28 23.11 17.65
C GLU A 43 -11.41 24.00 17.11
N ALA A 44 -11.45 24.27 15.80
CA ALA A 44 -12.54 25.00 15.16
C ALA A 44 -13.89 24.25 15.26
N LYS A 45 -13.93 22.93 15.02
CA LYS A 45 -15.15 22.12 15.14
C LYS A 45 -15.62 21.91 16.58
N ARG A 46 -14.72 21.93 17.56
CA ARG A 46 -15.06 21.93 19.00
C ARG A 46 -15.61 23.28 19.46
N ALA A 47 -15.07 24.39 18.95
CA ALA A 47 -15.58 25.73 19.24
C ALA A 47 -17.01 25.94 18.70
N LEU A 48 -17.35 25.34 17.55
CA LEU A 48 -18.68 25.43 16.95
C LEU A 48 -19.74 24.52 17.61
N LYS A 49 -19.35 23.49 18.38
CA LYS A 49 -20.28 22.58 19.07
C LYS A 49 -20.60 22.98 20.51
N ASN A 50 -19.88 23.94 21.08
CA ASN A 50 -20.09 24.42 22.44
C ASN A 50 -20.83 25.76 22.45
N SER A 51 -22.09 25.75 22.01
CA SER A 51 -23.07 26.77 22.43
C SER A 51 -23.72 26.30 23.72
N PRO A 52 -23.91 27.16 24.73
CA PRO A 52 -24.34 26.71 26.06
C PRO A 52 -25.83 26.32 26.02
N SER A 53 -26.13 25.04 26.21
CA SER A 53 -27.45 24.61 26.68
C SER A 53 -27.32 23.78 27.95
N ASN A 54 -28.05 24.23 28.96
CA ASN A 54 -28.10 23.72 30.33
C ASN A 54 -28.56 22.25 30.38
N GLN A 55 -27.69 21.32 30.78
CA GLN A 55 -28.13 20.04 31.36
C GLN A 55 -27.19 19.57 32.50
N LYS A 56 -27.84 19.11 33.58
CA LYS A 56 -27.29 18.68 34.88
C LYS A 56 -26.29 17.52 34.78
N PRO A 57 -25.41 17.34 35.79
CA PRO A 57 -24.37 16.32 35.76
C PRO A 57 -24.97 14.92 36.00
N LYS A 58 -24.80 14.01 35.03
CA LYS A 58 -25.01 12.57 35.26
C LYS A 58 -23.74 11.94 35.81
N LYS A 59 -23.92 11.20 36.90
CA LYS A 59 -22.90 10.44 37.65
C LYS A 59 -22.17 9.44 36.75
N GLY A 60 -20.90 9.26 37.07
CA GLY A 60 -19.91 8.58 36.25
C GLY A 60 -20.13 7.11 36.00
N THR A 61 -19.66 6.69 34.83
CA THR A 61 -19.22 5.34 34.54
C THR A 61 -17.69 5.39 34.50
N GLY A 62 -17.05 4.56 35.31
CA GLY A 62 -15.60 4.58 35.54
C GLY A 62 -14.80 4.43 34.25
N SER A 63 -13.99 5.44 33.92
CA SER A 63 -12.91 5.29 32.95
C SER A 63 -11.88 4.33 33.53
N ASN A 64 -11.71 3.17 32.90
CA ASN A 64 -10.71 2.19 33.27
C ASN A 64 -9.33 2.89 33.28
N PRO A 65 -8.58 2.92 34.38
CA PRO A 65 -7.37 3.76 34.52
C PRO A 65 -6.17 3.28 33.65
N ARG A 66 -6.38 2.32 32.75
CA ARG A 66 -5.35 1.64 31.96
C ARG A 66 -5.51 1.75 30.43
N SER A 67 -6.42 2.60 29.96
CA SER A 67 -6.52 2.97 28.54
C SER A 67 -6.69 4.48 28.41
N CYS A 68 -5.81 5.13 27.64
CA CYS A 68 -5.99 6.53 27.27
C CYS A 68 -6.81 6.60 25.97
N GLY A 69 -7.71 7.57 25.83
CA GLY A 69 -8.51 7.77 24.60
C GLY A 69 -7.73 8.37 23.42
N HIS A 70 -6.41 8.27 23.41
CA HIS A 70 -5.56 8.80 22.35
C HIS A 70 -5.41 7.81 21.19
N TRP A 71 -5.18 8.40 20.03
CA TRP A 71 -5.41 7.76 18.74
C TRP A 71 -4.26 6.92 18.20
N TYR A 72 -3.05 7.13 18.74
CA TYR A 72 -1.82 6.53 18.24
C TYR A 72 -1.07 5.82 19.35
N VAL A 73 -0.77 4.54 19.14
CA VAL A 73 -0.05 3.66 20.06
C VAL A 73 1.11 3.01 19.31
N ARG A 74 2.28 2.96 19.93
CA ARG A 74 3.44 2.20 19.42
C ARG A 74 3.95 1.27 20.51
N SER A 75 4.08 -0.02 20.21
CA SER A 75 4.60 -1.02 21.15
C SER A 75 3.90 -0.99 22.53
N ARG A 76 2.57 -0.86 22.51
CA ARG A 76 1.69 -0.73 23.69
C ARG A 76 1.89 0.55 24.52
N VAL A 77 2.54 1.57 23.97
CA VAL A 77 2.70 2.87 24.62
C VAL A 77 2.00 3.92 23.77
N CYS A 78 1.12 4.69 24.40
CA CYS A 78 0.51 5.84 23.74
C CYS A 78 1.59 6.83 23.31
N ILE A 79 1.62 7.19 22.04
CA ILE A 79 2.63 8.09 21.49
C ILE A 79 2.47 9.51 22.08
N VAL A 80 1.23 9.89 22.42
CA VAL A 80 0.85 11.19 22.95
C VAL A 80 1.15 11.30 24.45
N CYS A 81 0.47 10.53 25.29
CA CYS A 81 0.54 10.67 26.75
C CYS A 81 1.49 9.69 27.45
N LYS A 82 2.20 8.84 26.68
CA LYS A 82 3.18 7.85 27.16
C LYS A 82 2.63 6.79 28.12
N THR A 83 1.31 6.73 28.31
CA THR A 83 0.65 5.70 29.14
C THR A 83 0.73 4.34 28.44
N LYS A 84 1.00 3.29 29.22
CA LYS A 84 0.94 1.89 28.75
C LYS A 84 -0.51 1.49 28.50
N VAL A 85 -0.78 0.90 27.35
CA VAL A 85 -2.11 0.43 26.94
C VAL A 85 -2.10 -1.10 26.97
N GLU A 86 -2.94 -1.69 27.83
CA GLU A 86 -2.94 -3.15 28.02
C GLU A 86 -3.58 -3.91 26.83
N LYS A 87 -4.57 -3.31 26.17
CA LYS A 87 -5.28 -3.90 25.03
C LYS A 87 -4.92 -3.22 23.71
N ARG A 88 -4.76 -4.05 22.66
CA ARG A 88 -4.63 -3.60 21.27
C ARG A 88 -6.02 -3.25 20.72
N GLU A 89 -6.53 -2.08 21.03
CA GLU A 89 -7.88 -1.64 20.61
C GLU A 89 -7.89 -0.93 19.25
N GLY A 90 -6.81 -1.04 18.47
CA GLY A 90 -6.65 -0.34 17.19
C GLY A 90 -6.15 -1.24 16.05
N ARG A 91 -6.24 -0.71 14.84
CA ARG A 91 -5.72 -1.34 13.63
C ARG A 91 -4.20 -1.22 13.60
N ALA A 92 -3.54 -2.35 13.34
CA ALA A 92 -2.10 -2.46 13.23
C ALA A 92 -1.60 -1.98 11.86
N PHE A 93 -0.46 -1.29 11.86
CA PHE A 93 0.29 -0.85 10.69
C PHE A 93 1.78 -1.20 10.86
N ASP A 94 2.05 -2.39 11.39
CA ASP A 94 3.40 -2.89 11.67
C ASP A 94 4.31 -2.90 10.43
N TYR A 95 3.72 -3.04 9.24
CA TYR A 95 4.46 -2.99 7.97
C TYR A 95 5.04 -1.60 7.65
N LEU A 96 4.45 -0.51 8.17
CA LEU A 96 4.99 0.85 8.04
C LEU A 96 5.94 1.18 9.19
N VAL A 97 5.49 0.93 10.41
CA VAL A 97 6.24 1.20 11.63
C VAL A 97 5.96 0.08 12.61
N GLN A 98 7.00 -0.65 13.00
CA GLN A 98 6.88 -1.76 13.93
C GLN A 98 6.17 -1.34 15.23
N GLY A 99 5.12 -2.10 15.59
CA GLY A 99 4.30 -1.90 16.77
C GLY A 99 3.27 -0.77 16.68
N LEU A 100 3.11 -0.11 15.52
CA LEU A 100 2.18 1.00 15.32
C LEU A 100 0.73 0.51 15.24
N GLN A 101 -0.14 1.15 16.03
CA GLN A 101 -1.57 0.92 16.05
C GLN A 101 -2.33 2.25 16.11
N LEU A 102 -3.41 2.32 15.34
CA LEU A 102 -4.29 3.48 15.24
C LEU A 102 -5.71 3.08 15.64
N SER A 103 -6.42 3.95 16.36
CA SER A 103 -7.87 3.77 16.55
C SER A 103 -8.62 3.86 15.22
N HIS A 104 -9.87 3.39 15.17
CA HIS A 104 -10.67 3.48 13.95
C HIS A 104 -10.87 4.93 13.46
N GLU A 105 -11.10 5.87 14.37
CA GLU A 105 -11.22 7.29 14.07
C GLU A 105 -9.90 7.86 13.54
N ALA A 106 -8.79 7.43 14.13
CA ALA A 106 -7.45 7.83 13.70
C ALA A 106 -7.18 7.37 12.27
N VAL A 107 -7.49 6.11 11.94
CA VAL A 107 -7.34 5.57 10.58
C VAL A 107 -8.17 6.38 9.58
N ALA A 108 -9.44 6.64 9.87
CA ALA A 108 -10.31 7.39 8.97
C ALA A 108 -9.77 8.80 8.70
N LEU A 109 -9.29 9.48 9.74
CA LEU A 109 -8.73 10.82 9.60
C LEU A 109 -7.38 10.81 8.89
N THR A 110 -6.47 9.90 9.24
CA THR A 110 -5.19 9.72 8.55
C THR A 110 -5.42 9.50 7.07
N LYS A 111 -6.28 8.55 6.68
CA LYS A 111 -6.64 8.30 5.28
C LYS A 111 -7.10 9.57 4.57
N ARG A 112 -7.98 10.35 5.21
CA ARG A 112 -8.52 11.59 4.64
C ARG A 112 -7.47 12.66 4.43
N PHE A 113 -6.63 12.89 5.43
CA PHE A 113 -5.55 13.87 5.30
C PHE A 113 -4.52 13.45 4.27
N THR A 114 -4.13 12.18 4.25
CA THR A 114 -3.18 11.65 3.28
C THR A 114 -3.69 11.85 1.85
N THR A 115 -4.91 11.38 1.55
CA THR A 115 -5.49 11.55 0.20
C THR A 115 -5.60 13.02 -0.18
N LYS A 116 -6.10 13.88 0.73
CA LYS A 116 -6.17 15.32 0.47
C LYS A 116 -4.78 15.91 0.20
N SER A 117 -3.77 15.59 1.01
CA SER A 117 -2.42 16.13 0.89
C SER A 117 -1.80 15.75 -0.46
N TYR A 118 -1.80 14.46 -0.83
CA TYR A 118 -1.22 14.00 -2.10
C TYR A 118 -1.97 14.57 -3.31
N CYS A 119 -3.31 14.60 -3.30
CA CYS A 119 -4.08 15.19 -4.39
C CYS A 119 -3.80 16.69 -4.57
N VAL A 120 -3.76 17.44 -3.46
CA VAL A 120 -3.72 18.92 -3.45
C VAL A 120 -2.30 19.47 -3.62
N LYS A 121 -1.30 18.83 -3.02
CA LYS A 121 0.09 19.30 -3.01
C LYS A 121 0.92 18.64 -4.11
N GLU A 122 0.76 17.34 -4.30
CA GLU A 122 1.63 16.55 -5.18
C GLU A 122 0.95 16.19 -6.50
N ARG A 123 -0.37 16.41 -6.62
CA ARG A 123 -1.18 15.93 -7.74
C ARG A 123 -1.00 14.42 -7.98
N LYS A 124 -0.88 13.66 -6.88
CA LYS A 124 -0.75 12.20 -6.89
C LYS A 124 -1.99 11.52 -6.32
N LEU A 125 -2.32 10.38 -6.91
CA LEU A 125 -3.25 9.39 -6.37
C LEU A 125 -2.47 8.26 -5.68
N HIS A 126 -3.15 7.21 -5.24
CA HIS A 126 -2.51 6.03 -4.68
C HIS A 126 -2.76 4.82 -5.58
N LEU A 127 -1.75 3.97 -5.72
CA LEU A 127 -1.82 2.75 -6.53
C LEU A 127 -1.37 1.56 -5.70
N VAL A 128 -2.22 0.54 -5.60
CA VAL A 128 -1.93 -0.73 -4.94
C VAL A 128 -1.63 -1.77 -6.00
N LEU A 129 -0.45 -2.37 -5.95
CA LEU A 129 0.04 -3.35 -6.91
C LEU A 129 0.18 -4.72 -6.25
N ASP A 130 -0.40 -5.74 -6.86
CA ASP A 130 -0.01 -7.12 -6.58
C ASP A 130 1.34 -7.47 -7.23
N LEU A 131 1.96 -8.58 -6.83
CA LEU A 131 3.24 -9.05 -7.39
C LEU A 131 3.05 -10.21 -8.36
N ASP A 132 2.69 -11.38 -7.85
CA ASP A 132 2.64 -12.64 -8.59
C ASP A 132 1.54 -12.61 -9.64
N HIS A 133 1.85 -13.03 -10.85
CA HIS A 133 0.99 -12.94 -12.03
C HIS A 133 0.52 -11.52 -12.42
N THR A 134 0.91 -10.50 -11.67
CA THR A 134 0.61 -9.10 -11.96
C THR A 134 1.84 -8.38 -12.53
N LEU A 135 2.92 -8.25 -11.76
CA LEU A 135 4.18 -7.60 -12.18
C LEU A 135 5.27 -8.59 -12.61
N LEU A 136 5.15 -9.85 -12.18
CA LEU A 136 6.11 -10.91 -12.44
C LEU A 136 5.46 -12.28 -12.27
N HIS A 137 6.17 -13.33 -12.66
CA HIS A 137 5.79 -14.70 -12.34
C HIS A 137 7.03 -15.41 -11.79
N ALA A 138 6.89 -16.12 -10.67
CA ALA A 138 7.95 -16.94 -10.10
C ALA A 138 7.51 -18.40 -9.97
N THR A 139 8.47 -19.32 -10.12
CA THR A 139 8.25 -20.75 -9.89
C THR A 139 9.37 -21.32 -9.03
N ASN A 140 9.02 -22.24 -8.13
CA ASN A 140 9.98 -22.89 -7.25
C ASN A 140 10.80 -23.89 -8.05
N VAL A 141 12.13 -23.75 -8.01
CA VAL A 141 13.07 -24.61 -8.76
C VAL A 141 12.86 -26.10 -8.46
N SER A 142 12.53 -26.44 -7.20
CA SER A 142 12.29 -27.82 -6.79
C SER A 142 11.01 -28.44 -7.39
N ARG A 143 10.07 -27.60 -7.85
CA ARG A 143 8.81 -28.03 -8.46
C ARG A 143 8.88 -28.19 -9.98
N LEU A 144 9.97 -27.76 -10.61
CA LEU A 144 10.15 -27.89 -12.05
C LEU A 144 10.16 -29.37 -12.46
N SER A 145 9.34 -29.70 -13.45
CA SER A 145 9.34 -31.03 -14.06
C SER A 145 10.66 -31.29 -14.79
N LYS A 146 10.92 -32.55 -15.16
CA LYS A 146 12.09 -32.91 -15.99
C LYS A 146 12.12 -32.14 -17.31
N ALA A 147 10.95 -31.88 -17.89
CA ALA A 147 10.83 -31.15 -19.15
C ALA A 147 11.15 -29.66 -19.00
N GLU A 148 10.99 -29.08 -17.81
CA GLU A 148 11.19 -27.65 -17.54
C GLU A 148 12.61 -27.29 -17.05
N LYS A 149 13.45 -28.30 -16.75
CA LYS A 149 14.82 -28.05 -16.25
C LYS A 149 15.71 -27.25 -17.21
N TYR A 150 15.33 -27.11 -18.48
CA TYR A 150 16.01 -26.21 -19.42
C TYR A 150 15.96 -24.74 -18.95
N LEU A 151 14.90 -24.33 -18.24
CA LEU A 151 14.72 -22.97 -17.72
C LEU A 151 15.83 -22.57 -16.73
N ILE A 152 16.34 -23.53 -15.95
CA ILE A 152 17.47 -23.28 -15.04
C ILE A 152 18.73 -22.90 -15.84
N ARG A 153 18.92 -23.49 -17.03
CA ARG A 153 20.06 -23.18 -17.90
C ARG A 153 19.88 -21.83 -18.61
N GLU A 154 18.64 -21.48 -18.95
CA GLU A 154 18.27 -20.20 -19.58
C GLU A 154 18.24 -19.02 -18.59
N ALA A 155 18.34 -19.28 -17.29
CA ALA A 155 18.31 -18.27 -16.22
C ALA A 155 19.49 -17.26 -16.22
N ARG A 156 20.35 -17.29 -17.24
CA ARG A 156 21.51 -16.40 -17.35
C ARG A 156 21.22 -15.08 -18.05
N GLU A 157 20.11 -14.98 -18.79
CA GLU A 157 19.79 -13.74 -19.54
C GLU A 157 18.41 -13.18 -19.17
N VAL A 158 17.37 -13.99 -19.28
CA VAL A 158 15.97 -13.52 -19.22
C VAL A 158 15.34 -13.70 -17.84
N LEU A 159 15.72 -14.74 -17.09
CA LEU A 159 15.19 -15.01 -15.76
C LEU A 159 16.11 -14.46 -14.68
N ARG A 160 15.55 -14.30 -13.48
CA ARG A 160 16.27 -13.96 -12.26
C ARG A 160 16.09 -15.09 -11.27
N LYS A 161 17.17 -15.48 -10.60
CA LYS A 161 17.12 -16.46 -9.52
C LYS A 161 17.09 -15.71 -8.20
N ILE A 162 16.09 -16.01 -7.37
CA ILE A 162 16.01 -15.51 -5.99
C ILE A 162 16.06 -16.67 -5.02
N VAL A 163 16.54 -16.37 -3.81
CA VAL A 163 16.62 -17.33 -2.70
C VAL A 163 15.85 -16.74 -1.53
N VAL A 164 14.94 -17.53 -0.96
CA VAL A 164 13.96 -17.06 0.03
C VAL A 164 14.03 -17.91 1.29
N GLY A 165 14.08 -17.22 2.44
CA GLY A 165 14.00 -17.83 3.77
C GLY A 165 15.28 -18.59 4.18
N GLU A 166 15.27 -19.07 5.42
CA GLU A 166 16.40 -19.82 6.02
C GLU A 166 16.65 -21.15 5.29
N ASP A 167 15.58 -21.80 4.82
CA ASP A 167 15.64 -23.04 4.04
C ASP A 167 16.26 -22.84 2.64
N SER A 168 16.63 -21.60 2.29
CA SER A 168 17.27 -21.25 1.02
C SER A 168 16.47 -21.74 -0.20
N THR A 169 15.15 -21.56 -0.15
CA THR A 169 14.26 -22.01 -1.23
C THR A 169 14.52 -21.17 -2.48
N GLU A 170 14.86 -21.82 -3.58
CA GLU A 170 15.20 -21.16 -4.83
C GLU A 170 13.98 -20.99 -5.74
N PHE A 171 13.82 -19.79 -6.29
CA PHE A 171 12.82 -19.50 -7.30
C PHE A 171 13.47 -18.98 -8.58
N LEU A 172 12.95 -19.41 -9.73
CA LEU A 172 13.13 -18.71 -10.99
C LEU A 172 12.02 -17.67 -11.12
N THR A 173 12.40 -16.44 -11.41
CA THR A 173 11.50 -15.31 -11.53
C THR A 173 11.64 -14.69 -12.90
N LYS A 174 10.50 -14.47 -13.56
CA LYS A 174 10.39 -13.71 -14.78
C LYS A 174 9.67 -12.40 -14.48
N LEU A 175 10.34 -11.28 -14.73
CA LEU A 175 9.69 -9.97 -14.72
C LEU A 175 8.75 -9.85 -15.91
N ARG A 176 7.54 -9.34 -15.68
CA ARG A 176 6.59 -9.09 -16.77
C ARG A 176 7.16 -7.98 -17.67
N PRO A 177 7.06 -8.13 -19.00
CA PRO A 177 7.45 -7.06 -19.93
C PRO A 177 6.89 -5.71 -19.50
N PHE A 178 7.69 -4.67 -19.65
CA PHE A 178 7.39 -3.28 -19.31
C PHE A 178 7.35 -2.94 -17.81
N VAL A 179 7.69 -3.86 -16.88
CA VAL A 179 7.54 -3.60 -15.43
C VAL A 179 8.34 -2.39 -14.92
N HIS A 180 9.59 -2.20 -15.35
CA HIS A 180 10.42 -1.09 -14.85
C HIS A 180 9.93 0.26 -15.34
N ASP A 181 9.60 0.36 -16.63
CA ASP A 181 9.05 1.59 -17.21
C ASP A 181 7.65 1.88 -16.64
N PHE A 182 6.82 0.84 -16.45
CA PHE A 182 5.56 0.95 -15.74
C PHE A 182 5.72 1.56 -14.35
N LEU A 183 6.62 1.03 -13.51
CA LEU A 183 6.84 1.52 -12.15
C LEU A 183 7.36 2.96 -12.15
N LYS A 184 8.31 3.27 -13.05
CA LYS A 184 8.88 4.60 -13.20
C LYS A 184 7.81 5.63 -13.58
N GLU A 185 7.03 5.35 -14.62
CA GLU A 185 5.98 6.26 -15.11
C GLU A 185 4.81 6.36 -14.12
N ALA A 186 4.42 5.25 -13.48
CA ALA A 186 3.40 5.26 -12.44
C ALA A 186 3.84 6.09 -11.22
N ASN A 187 5.12 6.07 -10.84
CA ASN A 187 5.63 6.86 -9.71
C ASN A 187 5.46 8.37 -9.89
N GLU A 188 5.37 8.87 -11.13
CA GLU A 188 5.12 10.29 -11.41
C GLU A 188 3.69 10.70 -10.99
N MET A 189 2.74 9.78 -11.06
CA MET A 189 1.31 10.02 -10.86
C MET A 189 0.77 9.44 -9.54
N PHE A 190 1.47 8.46 -8.97
CA PHE A 190 0.96 7.66 -7.87
C PHE A 190 1.98 7.49 -6.74
N THR A 191 1.47 7.50 -5.51
CA THR A 191 2.16 6.93 -4.35
C THR A 191 1.82 5.44 -4.28
N MET A 192 2.81 4.58 -4.49
CA MET A 192 2.59 3.15 -4.73
C MET A 192 2.72 2.28 -3.47
N TYR A 193 1.89 1.24 -3.41
CA TYR A 193 1.91 0.17 -2.41
C TYR A 193 2.12 -1.17 -3.11
N VAL A 194 2.89 -2.06 -2.51
CA VAL A 194 2.78 -3.49 -2.79
C VAL A 194 1.77 -4.10 -1.83
N TYR A 195 0.89 -4.95 -2.35
CA TYR A 195 -0.02 -5.78 -1.57
C TYR A 195 -0.03 -7.19 -2.15
N THR A 196 0.75 -8.09 -1.54
CA THR A 196 0.88 -9.49 -1.96
C THR A 196 0.37 -10.43 -0.87
N MET A 197 -0.09 -11.61 -1.26
CA MET A 197 -0.36 -12.72 -0.32
C MET A 197 0.90 -13.51 0.05
N GLY A 198 2.05 -13.18 -0.56
CA GLY A 198 3.34 -13.80 -0.27
C GLY A 198 3.87 -13.50 1.14
N THR A 199 4.87 -14.29 1.54
CA THR A 199 5.56 -14.12 2.83
C THR A 199 6.47 -12.90 2.82
N ARG A 200 6.96 -12.49 3.99
CA ARG A 200 7.89 -11.36 4.13
C ARG A 200 9.19 -11.53 3.35
N ASP A 201 9.85 -12.67 3.51
CA ASP A 201 11.14 -12.89 2.87
C ASP A 201 10.97 -13.01 1.35
N TYR A 202 9.85 -13.59 0.90
CA TYR A 202 9.51 -13.68 -0.51
C TYR A 202 9.31 -12.30 -1.14
N ALA A 203 8.44 -11.47 -0.54
CA ALA A 203 8.18 -10.13 -1.02
C ALA A 203 9.46 -9.26 -1.02
N LYS A 204 10.29 -9.40 0.02
CA LYS A 204 11.58 -8.70 0.10
C LYS A 204 12.50 -9.08 -1.06
N ALA A 205 12.68 -10.38 -1.32
CA ALA A 205 13.55 -10.86 -2.38
C ALA A 205 13.06 -10.41 -3.78
N LEU A 206 11.75 -10.34 -4.01
CA LEU A 206 11.20 -9.82 -5.26
C LEU A 206 11.40 -8.32 -5.41
N LEU A 207 11.27 -7.56 -4.34
CA LEU A 207 11.50 -6.11 -4.36
C LEU A 207 12.95 -5.75 -4.68
N GLU A 208 13.92 -6.58 -4.28
CA GLU A 208 15.32 -6.40 -4.69
C GLU A 208 15.51 -6.50 -6.23
N LEU A 209 14.56 -7.10 -6.95
CA LEU A 209 14.59 -7.15 -8.42
C LEU A 209 13.96 -5.91 -9.07
N ILE A 210 12.89 -5.35 -8.50
CA ILE A 210 12.07 -4.32 -9.15
C ILE A 210 12.20 -2.92 -8.54
N ASP A 211 12.64 -2.81 -7.28
CA ASP A 211 12.85 -1.57 -6.54
C ASP A 211 14.09 -1.67 -5.61
N PRO A 212 15.30 -1.94 -6.15
CA PRO A 212 16.50 -2.19 -5.34
C PRO A 212 16.91 -0.98 -4.48
N GLU A 213 16.68 0.24 -4.98
CA GLU A 213 17.01 1.48 -4.27
C GLU A 213 15.88 1.93 -3.31
N GLY A 214 14.69 1.33 -3.42
CA GLY A 214 13.54 1.67 -2.57
C GLY A 214 12.84 2.99 -2.94
N ASP A 215 12.96 3.43 -4.20
CA ASP A 215 12.45 4.69 -4.72
C ASP A 215 10.93 4.68 -4.94
N TYR A 216 10.34 3.50 -5.14
CA TYR A 216 8.94 3.36 -5.53
C TYR A 216 8.02 3.11 -4.33
N PHE A 217 8.33 2.10 -3.53
CA PHE A 217 7.41 1.63 -2.50
C PHE A 217 7.70 2.21 -1.14
N GLU A 218 8.94 2.62 -0.85
CA GLU A 218 9.37 3.21 0.43
C GLU A 218 8.78 2.46 1.65
N GLY A 219 8.66 1.11 1.57
CA GLY A 219 8.17 0.23 2.66
C GLY A 219 6.66 0.09 2.76
N ARG A 220 5.90 0.65 1.84
CA ARG A 220 4.47 0.43 1.69
C ARG A 220 4.19 -0.97 1.14
N VAL A 221 4.59 -2.01 1.87
CA VAL A 221 4.56 -3.42 1.45
C VAL A 221 3.72 -4.22 2.43
N ILE A 222 2.48 -4.47 2.05
CA ILE A 222 1.49 -5.27 2.77
C ILE A 222 1.61 -6.73 2.29
N LYS A 223 1.75 -7.66 3.23
CA LYS A 223 2.04 -9.08 2.95
C LYS A 223 0.94 -9.99 3.50
N GLY A 224 1.01 -11.29 3.19
CA GLY A 224 0.03 -12.27 3.67
C GLY A 224 -0.13 -12.30 5.20
N ASP A 225 0.96 -12.10 5.94
CA ASP A 225 0.95 -12.02 7.41
C ASP A 225 0.21 -10.79 7.95
N ASP A 226 0.07 -9.73 7.14
CA ASP A 226 -0.57 -8.47 7.52
C ASP A 226 -2.10 -8.50 7.26
N SER A 227 -2.56 -9.32 6.32
CA SER A 227 -3.99 -9.49 5.98
C SER A 227 -4.30 -10.92 5.52
N PRO A 228 -4.55 -11.85 6.46
CA PRO A 228 -4.83 -13.22 6.08
C PRO A 228 -6.20 -13.33 5.39
N TYR A 229 -6.29 -14.18 4.36
CA TYR A 229 -7.50 -14.59 3.62
C TYR A 229 -8.05 -13.65 2.53
N VAL A 230 -8.09 -12.32 2.73
CA VAL A 230 -8.62 -11.37 1.74
C VAL A 230 -7.82 -10.06 1.74
N LYS A 231 -7.76 -9.40 0.57
CA LYS A 231 -7.15 -8.08 0.45
C LYS A 231 -8.17 -6.98 0.74
N THR A 232 -7.73 -5.94 1.44
CA THR A 232 -8.59 -4.81 1.84
C THR A 232 -7.84 -3.48 1.85
N LEU A 233 -8.51 -2.41 1.41
CA LEU A 233 -7.97 -1.04 1.49
C LEU A 233 -7.94 -0.49 2.92
N ASP A 234 -8.40 -1.23 3.93
CA ASP A 234 -8.29 -0.86 5.34
C ASP A 234 -6.85 -0.67 5.83
N LEU A 235 -5.89 -1.36 5.22
CA LEU A 235 -4.48 -1.26 5.55
C LEU A 235 -3.75 -0.17 4.76
N VAL A 236 -4.37 0.43 3.75
CA VAL A 236 -3.75 1.50 2.94
C VAL A 236 -4.04 2.85 3.59
N TRP A 237 -3.05 3.73 3.72
CA TRP A 237 -3.24 5.06 4.33
C TRP A 237 -3.86 6.09 3.38
N ALA A 238 -4.87 5.71 2.61
CA ALA A 238 -5.61 6.60 1.73
C ALA A 238 -7.11 6.26 1.70
N GLU A 239 -7.94 7.27 1.46
CA GLU A 239 -9.37 7.09 1.17
C GLU A 239 -9.55 6.45 -0.21
N GLU A 240 -10.48 5.50 -0.28
CA GLU A 240 -10.75 4.70 -1.49
C GLU A 240 -11.04 5.55 -2.74
N ARG A 241 -11.61 6.76 -2.58
CA ARG A 241 -11.89 7.67 -3.70
C ARG A 241 -10.63 8.04 -4.50
N GLY A 242 -9.44 7.92 -3.90
CA GLY A 242 -8.15 8.25 -4.52
C GLY A 242 -7.20 7.06 -4.62
N VAL A 243 -7.72 5.83 -4.56
CA VAL A 243 -6.92 4.59 -4.61
C VAL A 243 -7.34 3.74 -5.79
N LEU A 244 -6.39 3.39 -6.65
CA LEU A 244 -6.54 2.39 -7.70
C LEU A 244 -5.81 1.10 -7.28
N ILE A 245 -6.31 -0.05 -7.71
CA ILE A 245 -5.71 -1.36 -7.46
C ILE A 245 -5.42 -2.01 -8.81
N VAL A 246 -4.27 -2.64 -8.98
CA VAL A 246 -3.96 -3.52 -10.12
C VAL A 246 -3.61 -4.90 -9.57
N ASP A 247 -4.40 -5.89 -9.95
CA ASP A 247 -4.33 -7.27 -9.45
C ASP A 247 -4.97 -8.18 -10.49
N ASP A 248 -4.42 -9.38 -10.72
CA ASP A 248 -4.97 -10.34 -11.68
C ASP A 248 -6.16 -11.13 -11.12
N THR A 249 -6.39 -11.08 -9.81
CA THR A 249 -7.41 -11.91 -9.13
C THR A 249 -8.50 -11.05 -8.49
N ALA A 250 -9.60 -10.81 -9.21
CA ALA A 250 -10.71 -10.01 -8.67
C ALA A 250 -11.39 -10.59 -7.41
N SER A 251 -11.33 -11.91 -7.18
CA SER A 251 -11.97 -12.55 -6.03
C SER A 251 -11.32 -12.22 -4.70
N VAL A 252 -10.04 -11.84 -4.65
CA VAL A 252 -9.37 -11.47 -3.37
C VAL A 252 -9.73 -10.06 -2.90
N TRP A 253 -10.35 -9.23 -3.75
CA TRP A 253 -10.79 -7.87 -3.47
C TRP A 253 -12.31 -7.77 -3.29
N THR A 254 -12.90 -8.64 -2.47
CA THR A 254 -14.36 -8.81 -2.31
C THR A 254 -15.13 -7.51 -2.09
N HIS A 255 -14.60 -6.60 -1.27
CA HIS A 255 -15.24 -5.34 -0.90
C HIS A 255 -14.76 -4.12 -1.71
N HIS A 256 -13.74 -4.27 -2.54
CA HIS A 256 -13.05 -3.15 -3.21
C HIS A 256 -12.96 -3.30 -4.73
N LYS A 257 -13.82 -4.15 -5.33
CA LYS A 257 -13.85 -4.38 -6.79
C LYS A 257 -14.07 -3.10 -7.61
N SER A 258 -14.69 -2.08 -7.03
CA SER A 258 -14.87 -0.77 -7.67
C SER A 258 -13.57 0.00 -7.90
N ASN A 259 -12.52 -0.33 -7.14
CA ASN A 259 -11.19 0.29 -7.23
C ASN A 259 -10.23 -0.54 -8.09
N LEU A 260 -10.59 -1.79 -8.36
CA LEU A 260 -9.76 -2.75 -9.09
C LEU A 260 -9.73 -2.44 -10.57
N VAL A 261 -8.53 -2.42 -11.14
CA VAL A 261 -8.21 -2.63 -12.55
C VAL A 261 -7.71 -4.06 -12.65
N GLU A 262 -8.58 -4.96 -13.07
CA GLU A 262 -8.24 -6.37 -13.23
C GLU A 262 -7.35 -6.53 -14.47
N ILE A 263 -6.12 -7.00 -14.25
CA ILE A 263 -5.14 -7.26 -15.32
C ILE A 263 -5.17 -8.74 -15.70
N SER A 264 -4.85 -9.08 -16.93
CA SER A 264 -4.71 -10.49 -17.29
C SER A 264 -3.59 -11.17 -16.49
N LYS A 265 -3.84 -12.41 -16.06
CA LYS A 265 -2.85 -13.24 -15.36
C LYS A 265 -1.59 -13.43 -16.22
N TYR A 266 -0.42 -13.10 -15.69
CA TYR A 266 0.86 -13.31 -16.37
C TYR A 266 1.38 -14.74 -16.15
N ASN A 267 1.34 -15.58 -17.20
CA ASN A 267 1.69 -16.99 -17.13
C ASN A 267 2.96 -17.30 -17.94
N TYR A 268 4.10 -16.85 -17.44
CA TYR A 268 5.39 -17.21 -18.05
C TYR A 268 5.79 -18.68 -17.85
N PHE A 269 5.73 -19.17 -16.62
CA PHE A 269 5.96 -20.58 -16.28
C PHE A 269 4.65 -21.39 -16.37
N ARG A 270 4.77 -22.72 -16.45
CA ARG A 270 3.59 -23.59 -16.38
C ARG A 270 3.00 -23.54 -14.97
N ASP A 271 1.68 -23.37 -14.91
CA ASP A 271 0.90 -23.49 -13.68
C ASP A 271 0.25 -24.88 -13.65
N ASP A 272 0.30 -25.57 -12.51
CA ASP A 272 -0.19 -26.95 -12.34
C ASP A 272 -1.70 -27.06 -12.67
N GLY A 273 -2.44 -25.95 -12.60
CA GLY A 273 -3.87 -25.86 -12.89
C GLY A 273 -4.24 -25.63 -14.37
N GLN A 274 -3.29 -25.30 -15.25
CA GLN A 274 -3.58 -24.98 -16.67
C GLN A 274 -3.00 -26.03 -17.61
N LYS A 275 -3.81 -27.05 -17.94
CA LYS A 275 -3.40 -28.13 -18.85
C LYS A 275 -3.52 -27.76 -20.33
N ASP A 276 -4.47 -26.90 -20.69
CA ASP A 276 -4.88 -26.68 -22.07
C ASP A 276 -4.23 -25.47 -22.75
N SER A 277 -3.58 -24.57 -22.00
CA SER A 277 -2.87 -23.40 -22.52
C SER A 277 -1.36 -23.55 -22.32
N LYS A 278 -0.58 -23.23 -23.34
CA LYS A 278 0.88 -23.23 -23.23
C LYS A 278 1.35 -21.94 -22.56
N PRO A 279 2.27 -22.00 -21.58
CA PRO A 279 2.84 -20.81 -20.98
C PRO A 279 3.89 -20.18 -21.91
N TYR A 280 4.22 -18.89 -21.70
CA TYR A 280 5.13 -18.14 -22.59
C TYR A 280 6.52 -18.79 -22.73
N SER A 281 7.03 -19.41 -21.66
CA SER A 281 8.30 -20.14 -21.68
C SER A 281 8.35 -21.28 -22.69
N GLU A 282 7.22 -21.94 -22.97
CA GLU A 282 7.13 -23.02 -23.96
C GLU A 282 6.89 -22.51 -25.37
N GLU A 283 6.18 -21.38 -25.48
CA GLU A 283 5.95 -20.71 -26.76
C GLU A 283 7.20 -19.97 -27.26
N LYS A 284 8.22 -19.82 -26.41
CA LYS A 284 9.43 -19.04 -26.68
C LYS A 284 9.12 -17.58 -27.04
N GLY A 285 8.09 -17.03 -26.41
CA GLY A 285 7.62 -15.66 -26.59
C GLY A 285 7.37 -14.98 -25.24
N ASP A 286 6.80 -13.79 -25.29
CA ASP A 286 6.38 -13.03 -24.11
C ASP A 286 5.35 -11.96 -24.51
N GLU A 287 4.82 -11.23 -23.53
CA GLU A 287 4.00 -10.04 -23.79
C GLU A 287 4.83 -8.94 -24.48
N SER A 288 4.14 -8.06 -25.23
CA SER A 288 4.77 -6.91 -25.88
C SER A 288 5.12 -5.83 -24.86
N GLU A 289 6.32 -5.24 -24.97
CA GLU A 289 6.72 -4.08 -24.17
C GLU A 289 5.81 -2.84 -24.40
N SER A 290 5.31 -2.63 -25.62
CA SER A 290 4.55 -1.42 -25.98
C SER A 290 3.02 -1.58 -25.94
N ASN A 291 2.54 -2.81 -26.09
CA ASN A 291 1.10 -3.13 -26.17
C ASN A 291 0.68 -4.31 -25.28
N GLY A 292 1.57 -4.78 -24.40
CA GLY A 292 1.28 -5.80 -23.39
C GLY A 292 0.38 -5.29 -22.28
N ALA A 293 0.09 -6.16 -21.32
CA ALA A 293 -0.93 -5.87 -20.32
C ALA A 293 -0.56 -4.67 -19.43
N LEU A 294 0.70 -4.58 -18.96
CA LEU A 294 1.15 -3.45 -18.15
C LEU A 294 1.14 -2.12 -18.92
N ALA A 295 1.52 -2.13 -20.19
CA ALA A 295 1.45 -0.94 -21.04
C ALA A 295 0.00 -0.44 -21.20
N ASN A 296 -0.95 -1.36 -21.37
CA ASN A 296 -2.37 -1.01 -21.46
C ASN A 296 -2.96 -0.54 -20.13
N VAL A 297 -2.57 -1.17 -19.01
CA VAL A 297 -2.96 -0.70 -17.67
C VAL A 297 -2.41 0.70 -17.42
N LEU A 298 -1.16 1.00 -17.78
CA LEU A 298 -0.59 2.34 -17.60
C LEU A 298 -1.37 3.40 -18.40
N LYS A 299 -1.79 3.10 -19.64
CA LYS A 299 -2.65 4.00 -20.44
C LYS A 299 -3.94 4.32 -19.69
N LEU A 300 -4.63 3.30 -19.17
CA LEU A 300 -5.85 3.51 -18.36
C LEU A 300 -5.58 4.31 -17.09
N LEU A 301 -4.49 4.00 -16.37
CA LEU A 301 -4.11 4.74 -15.15
C LEU A 301 -3.86 6.23 -15.43
N ARG A 302 -3.23 6.55 -16.57
CA ARG A 302 -3.04 7.92 -17.05
C ARG A 302 -4.36 8.62 -17.34
N GLU A 303 -5.26 7.96 -18.05
CA GLU A 303 -6.58 8.52 -18.37
C GLU A 303 -7.38 8.84 -17.10
N VAL A 304 -7.42 7.89 -16.15
CA VAL A 304 -8.10 8.10 -14.86
C VAL A 304 -7.45 9.23 -14.06
N HIS A 305 -6.12 9.29 -14.01
CA HIS A 305 -5.39 10.38 -13.33
C HIS A 305 -5.70 11.75 -13.96
N CYS A 306 -5.60 11.84 -15.28
CA CYS A 306 -5.91 13.05 -16.03
C CYS A 306 -7.34 13.54 -15.77
N GLU A 307 -8.33 12.65 -15.84
CA GLU A 307 -9.73 13.01 -15.59
C GLU A 307 -9.98 13.41 -14.13
N PHE A 308 -9.39 12.69 -13.17
CA PHE A 308 -9.51 13.03 -11.74
C PHE A 308 -9.01 14.45 -11.45
N PHE A 309 -7.92 14.86 -12.08
CA PHE A 309 -7.32 16.18 -11.88
C PHE A 309 -7.72 17.24 -12.91
N ARG A 310 -8.71 16.97 -13.76
CA ARG A 310 -9.26 17.94 -14.73
C ARG A 310 -10.02 19.07 -14.06
N VAL A 311 -10.56 18.82 -12.86
CA VAL A 311 -11.32 19.80 -12.06
C VAL A 311 -10.42 20.77 -11.30
N LYS A 312 -11.00 21.86 -10.79
CA LYS A 312 -10.28 22.82 -9.94
C LYS A 312 -9.90 22.19 -8.59
N LYS A 313 -8.87 22.75 -7.95
CA LYS A 313 -8.28 22.22 -6.71
C LYS A 313 -9.28 22.11 -5.54
N ASP A 314 -10.23 23.04 -5.45
CA ASP A 314 -11.31 23.05 -4.46
C ASP A 314 -12.39 21.98 -4.72
N GLN A 315 -12.43 21.42 -5.93
CA GLN A 315 -13.38 20.38 -6.33
C GLN A 315 -12.79 18.96 -6.23
N LEU A 316 -11.50 18.79 -5.91
CA LEU A 316 -10.86 17.48 -5.82
C LEU A 316 -11.43 16.58 -4.72
N GLU A 317 -12.03 17.14 -3.68
CA GLU A 317 -12.66 16.36 -2.61
C GLU A 317 -13.89 15.57 -3.09
N SER A 318 -14.56 16.00 -4.16
CA SER A 318 -15.72 15.30 -4.73
C SER A 318 -15.35 14.28 -5.82
N GLN A 319 -14.09 14.23 -6.24
CA GLN A 319 -13.62 13.29 -7.25
C GLN A 319 -13.46 11.89 -6.66
N ASP A 320 -13.78 10.88 -7.47
CA ASP A 320 -13.74 9.48 -7.07
C ASP A 320 -13.32 8.59 -8.24
N VAL A 321 -12.14 7.97 -8.13
CA VAL A 321 -11.58 7.07 -9.16
C VAL A 321 -12.51 5.89 -9.48
N ARG A 322 -13.35 5.47 -8.52
CA ARG A 322 -14.30 4.36 -8.72
C ARG A 322 -15.39 4.71 -9.72
N LEU A 323 -15.74 5.98 -9.83
CA LEU A 323 -16.69 6.47 -10.84
C LEU A 323 -16.01 6.56 -12.21
N LEU A 324 -14.76 7.03 -12.25
CA LEU A 324 -13.97 7.16 -13.48
C LEU A 324 -13.66 5.78 -14.10
N LEU A 325 -13.35 4.78 -13.29
CA LEU A 325 -13.15 3.41 -13.76
C LEU A 325 -14.41 2.80 -14.39
N LYS A 326 -15.60 3.13 -13.88
CA LYS A 326 -16.86 2.64 -14.47
C LYS A 326 -17.09 3.20 -15.87
N ILE A 327 -16.76 4.47 -16.10
CA ILE A 327 -16.93 5.13 -17.39
C ILE A 327 -15.97 4.56 -18.44
N ASN A 328 -14.73 4.27 -18.06
CA ASN A 328 -13.72 3.72 -18.98
C ASN A 328 -13.86 2.20 -19.23
N ARG A 329 -14.85 1.55 -18.60
CA ARG A 329 -15.18 0.13 -18.80
C ARG A 329 -16.36 -0.10 -19.75
N THR A 330 -17.07 0.97 -20.13
CA THR A 330 -18.20 0.97 -21.08
C THR A 330 -17.75 1.40 -22.45
#